data_AF-A0A6A6CS84-F1
#
_entry.id   AF-A0A6A6CS84-F1
#
_cell.length_a   1.000
_cell.length_b   1.000
_cell.length_c   1.000
_cell.angle_alpha   90.00
_cell.angle_beta   90.00
_cell.angle_gamma   90.00
#
_symmetry.space_group_name_H-M   'P 1'
#
loop_
_entity.id
_entity.type
_entity.pdbx_description
1 polymer ?
#
loop_
_entity_poly.entity_id
_entity_poly.type
_entity_poly.pdbx_seq_one_letter_code
_entity_poly.pdbx_strand_id
1 'polypeptide(L)'
;MIAETALDIGGRFQVFILVDVKDGGLDLFDDRVYNETLKKSVPDEFRDMALLFNEPLLREWYPKFSEHGAQDQMYQALQVFSYSFPEFDYVWQLEMDARYTGNVATMLTNAGLWAERQPRKNLWERNARWFVSGLWDDYSEFSAHVDEEFSDDSGIWGPAPGAEHYIKPQGPTPPDRQHATWGVGEAADLLTFAPMIDTIGSNWTYEHTVHGFQPGDGLPRRMGIVSMTRTSRRLLRLISAEQRATGAWVVSESTPETWSFLHGLKAVYVPHLFAFNFEDGDMSTVELDNMVHRGPAHSLASGEKTGFLWCENGMGIPEGRWLSASYFYWAGDAPNVWWDYTNGTCTYPLLLHPVKQG
;
A
#
# COMPACT_ATOMS: atom_id res chain seq x y z
N MET A 1 19.63 2.35 -4.40
CA MET A 1 18.64 2.99 -3.49
C MET A 1 19.23 4.10 -2.62
N ILE A 2 19.96 3.84 -1.52
CA ILE A 2 20.34 4.89 -0.53
C ILE A 2 21.11 6.05 -1.17
N ALA A 3 22.15 5.75 -1.96
CA ALA A 3 22.93 6.78 -2.64
C ALA A 3 22.09 7.56 -3.68
N GLU A 4 21.23 6.87 -4.44
CA GLU A 4 20.35 7.49 -5.44
C GLU A 4 19.32 8.42 -4.79
N THR A 5 18.64 8.00 -3.73
CA THR A 5 17.58 8.78 -3.09
C THR A 5 18.12 9.99 -2.33
N ALA A 6 19.31 9.88 -1.71
CA ALA A 6 19.92 10.98 -0.98
C ALA A 6 20.60 12.02 -1.89
N LEU A 7 21.21 11.61 -3.03
CA LEU A 7 22.09 12.47 -3.81
C LEU A 7 21.52 12.92 -5.16
N ASP A 8 20.74 12.08 -5.84
CA ASP A 8 20.49 12.24 -7.28
C ASP A 8 19.39 13.26 -7.62
N ILE A 9 18.53 13.57 -6.65
CA ILE A 9 17.41 14.53 -6.83
C ILE A 9 17.48 15.73 -5.86
N GLY A 10 18.69 16.11 -5.45
CA GLY A 10 18.93 17.31 -4.63
C GLY A 10 18.43 17.20 -3.19
N GLY A 11 18.53 16.01 -2.57
CA GLY A 11 18.16 15.80 -1.16
C GLY A 11 16.64 15.76 -0.91
N ARG A 12 15.82 15.49 -1.94
CA ARG A 12 14.36 15.42 -1.83
C ARG A 12 13.85 14.27 -0.95
N PHE A 13 14.65 13.23 -0.77
CA PHE A 13 14.35 12.12 0.12
C PHE A 13 15.42 12.00 1.20
N GLN A 14 14.97 11.69 2.41
CA GLN A 14 15.82 11.20 3.48
C GLN A 14 15.45 9.74 3.76
N VAL A 15 16.47 8.90 3.88
CA VAL A 15 16.28 7.47 4.15
C VAL A 15 16.41 7.23 5.64
N PHE A 16 15.47 6.44 6.18
CA PHE A 16 15.52 5.93 7.54
C PHE A 16 15.35 4.40 7.51
N ILE A 17 15.95 3.72 8.48
CA ILE A 17 15.75 2.30 8.74
C ILE A 17 15.05 2.18 10.09
N LEU A 18 13.78 1.79 10.08
CA LEU A 18 13.05 1.50 11.32
C LEU A 18 13.36 0.06 11.72
N VAL A 19 14.01 -0.13 12.86
CA VAL A 19 14.48 -1.43 13.34
C VAL A 19 13.59 -1.90 14.49
N ASP A 20 12.82 -2.95 14.23
CA ASP A 20 12.01 -3.64 15.23
C ASP A 20 12.91 -4.54 16.11
N VAL A 21 13.14 -4.12 17.34
CA VAL A 21 13.89 -4.86 18.35
C VAL A 21 12.96 -5.88 19.02
N LYS A 22 13.11 -7.15 18.64
CA LYS A 22 12.26 -8.26 19.12
C LYS A 22 12.41 -8.60 20.60
N ASP A 23 13.49 -8.16 21.25
CA ASP A 23 13.66 -8.35 22.69
C ASP A 23 12.85 -7.29 23.47
N GLY A 24 11.64 -7.68 23.87
CA GLY A 24 10.74 -6.83 24.66
C GLY A 24 11.20 -6.57 26.10
N GLY A 25 12.29 -7.18 26.57
CA GLY A 25 12.90 -6.88 27.87
C GLY A 25 13.82 -5.66 27.85
N LEU A 26 14.15 -5.14 26.67
CA LEU A 26 15.00 -3.96 26.52
C LEU A 26 14.17 -2.69 26.66
N ASP A 27 14.55 -1.85 27.62
CA ASP A 27 14.01 -0.50 27.77
C ASP A 27 14.67 0.45 26.77
N LEU A 28 14.01 0.68 25.63
CA LEU A 28 14.51 1.59 24.61
C LEU A 28 14.33 3.08 24.99
N PHE A 29 13.69 3.41 26.11
CA PHE A 29 13.64 4.77 26.64
C PHE A 29 14.92 5.15 27.40
N ASP A 30 15.72 4.16 27.81
CA ASP A 30 17.04 4.39 28.39
C ASP A 30 18.10 4.57 27.28
N ASP A 31 18.71 5.75 27.22
CA ASP A 31 19.70 6.11 26.21
C ASP A 31 20.89 5.14 26.14
N ARG A 32 21.32 4.56 27.27
CA ARG A 32 22.43 3.62 27.30
C ARG A 32 22.01 2.30 26.66
N VAL A 33 20.84 1.76 27.03
CA VAL A 33 20.28 0.54 26.43
C VAL A 33 20.02 0.72 24.94
N TYR A 34 19.45 1.86 24.54
CA TYR A 34 19.24 2.21 23.13
C TYR A 34 20.55 2.18 22.34
N ASN A 35 21.58 2.89 22.82
CA ASN A 35 22.86 2.99 22.12
C ASN A 35 23.62 1.67 22.07
N GLU A 36 23.57 0.85 23.13
CA GLU A 36 24.15 -0.50 23.14
C GLU A 36 23.45 -1.41 22.12
N THR A 37 22.11 -1.35 22.07
CA THR A 37 21.30 -2.13 21.13
C THR A 37 21.54 -1.70 19.69
N LEU A 38 21.62 -0.40 19.41
CA LEU A 38 21.90 0.14 18.09
C LEU A 38 23.25 -0.35 17.58
N LYS A 39 24.29 -0.28 18.41
CA LYS A 39 25.64 -0.73 18.04
C LYS A 39 25.71 -2.23 17.78
N LYS A 40 24.96 -3.03 18.54
CA LYS A 40 24.91 -4.49 18.41
C LYS A 40 24.14 -4.94 17.17
N SER A 41 23.06 -4.24 16.83
CA SER A 41 22.10 -4.69 15.82
C SER A 41 22.25 -4.03 14.45
N VAL A 42 22.87 -2.86 14.38
CA VAL A 42 22.97 -2.06 13.15
C VAL A 42 24.45 -1.82 12.78
N PRO A 43 24.87 -2.12 11.53
CA PRO A 43 26.21 -1.82 11.03
C PRO A 43 26.55 -0.34 11.15
N ASP A 44 27.82 -0.02 11.43
CA ASP A 44 28.33 1.33 11.68
C ASP A 44 27.88 2.35 10.64
N GLU A 45 27.87 1.96 9.36
CA GLU A 45 27.54 2.82 8.22
C GLU A 45 26.06 3.22 8.15
N PHE A 46 25.17 2.53 8.87
CA PHE A 46 23.72 2.76 8.86
C PHE A 46 23.16 3.30 10.17
N ARG A 47 23.99 3.43 11.23
CA ARG A 47 23.51 3.83 12.56
C ARG A 47 22.86 5.21 12.57
N ASP A 48 23.41 6.15 11.80
CA ASP A 48 22.91 7.54 11.75
C ASP A 48 21.56 7.68 11.03
N MET A 49 21.09 6.64 10.34
CA MET A 49 19.77 6.58 9.71
C MET A 49 18.84 5.54 10.36
N ALA A 50 19.27 4.87 11.41
CA ALA A 50 18.49 3.83 12.06
C ALA A 50 17.74 4.35 13.29
N LEU A 51 16.46 4.00 13.39
CA LEU A 51 15.60 4.30 14.53
C LEU A 51 15.08 2.99 15.10
N LEU A 52 15.38 2.73 16.37
CA LEU A 52 14.92 1.52 17.04
C LEU A 52 13.51 1.73 17.59
N PHE A 53 12.69 0.69 17.50
CA PHE A 53 11.43 0.60 18.24
C PHE A 53 11.22 -0.84 18.70
N ASN A 54 10.32 -1.05 19.66
CA ASN A 54 9.90 -2.37 20.10
C ASN A 54 8.45 -2.35 20.55
N GLU A 55 7.90 -3.53 20.83
CA GLU A 55 6.52 -3.67 21.29
C GLU A 55 6.20 -2.86 22.57
N PRO A 56 7.04 -2.84 23.63
CA PRO A 56 6.81 -1.96 24.78
C PRO A 56 6.57 -0.49 24.42
N LEU A 57 7.40 0.09 23.52
CA LEU A 57 7.23 1.46 23.05
C LEU A 57 5.88 1.64 22.34
N LEU A 58 5.52 0.71 21.45
CA LEU A 58 4.24 0.77 20.73
C LEU A 58 3.04 0.64 21.68
N ARG A 59 3.15 -0.18 22.72
CA ARG A 59 2.10 -0.35 23.74
C ARG A 59 1.87 0.92 24.56
N GLU A 60 2.91 1.69 24.86
CA GLU A 60 2.74 3.00 25.50
C GLU A 60 1.99 3.99 24.61
N TRP A 61 2.28 3.96 23.31
CA TRP A 61 1.59 4.80 22.33
C TRP A 61 0.15 4.38 22.10
N TYR A 62 -0.12 3.06 22.03
CA TYR A 62 -1.41 2.48 21.68
C TYR A 62 -1.91 1.55 22.80
N PRO A 63 -2.24 2.07 24.00
CA PRO A 63 -2.54 1.25 25.17
C PRO A 63 -3.85 0.45 25.08
N LYS A 64 -4.67 0.72 24.05
CA LYS A 64 -5.93 0.00 23.79
C LYS A 64 -5.75 -1.18 22.83
N PHE A 65 -4.54 -1.39 22.30
CA PHE A 65 -4.22 -2.49 21.40
C PHE A 65 -3.71 -3.69 22.17
N SER A 66 -4.13 -4.88 21.74
CA SER A 66 -3.60 -6.15 22.23
C SER A 66 -2.55 -6.74 21.31
N GLU A 67 -2.44 -6.24 20.07
CA GLU A 67 -1.58 -6.75 19.01
C GLU A 67 -0.76 -5.58 18.43
N HIS A 68 0.54 -5.81 18.23
CA HIS A 68 1.52 -4.82 17.77
C HIS A 68 2.50 -5.39 16.74
N GLY A 69 2.36 -6.67 16.37
CA GLY A 69 3.17 -7.33 15.38
C GLY A 69 3.02 -6.71 14.00
N ALA A 70 4.09 -6.78 13.20
CA ALA A 70 4.12 -6.19 11.87
C ALA A 70 3.01 -6.70 10.93
N GLN A 71 2.53 -7.94 11.10
CA GLN A 71 1.41 -8.44 10.30
C GLN A 71 0.18 -7.54 10.43
N ASP A 72 -0.19 -7.19 11.66
CA ASP A 72 -1.41 -6.45 11.92
C ASP A 72 -1.18 -4.94 12.03
N GLN A 73 -0.02 -4.51 12.53
CA GLN A 73 0.23 -3.12 12.95
C GLN A 73 1.56 -2.52 12.47
N MET A 74 2.07 -2.90 11.28
CA MET A 74 3.32 -2.34 10.72
C MET A 74 3.33 -0.80 10.65
N TYR A 75 2.17 -0.17 10.44
CA TYR A 75 2.07 1.28 10.35
C TYR A 75 2.22 2.00 11.69
N GLN A 76 2.13 1.33 12.85
CA GLN A 76 2.27 2.00 14.15
C GLN A 76 3.65 2.67 14.31
N ALA A 77 4.72 2.06 13.82
CA ALA A 77 6.06 2.66 13.84
C ALA A 77 6.12 3.92 12.95
N LEU A 78 5.48 3.91 11.78
CA LEU A 78 5.41 5.07 10.88
C LEU A 78 4.53 6.18 11.46
N GLN A 79 3.47 5.81 12.17
CA GLN A 79 2.63 6.74 12.89
C GLN A 79 3.44 7.47 13.97
N VAL A 80 4.20 6.74 14.81
CA VAL A 80 5.12 7.33 15.80
C VAL A 80 6.13 8.24 15.10
N PHE A 81 6.78 7.76 14.03
CA PHE A 81 7.71 8.53 13.22
C PHE A 81 7.11 9.87 12.76
N SER A 82 5.85 9.87 12.31
CA SER A 82 5.17 11.09 11.84
C SER A 82 4.96 12.17 12.91
N TYR A 83 5.01 11.80 14.20
CA TYR A 83 4.99 12.76 15.31
C TYR A 83 6.39 13.26 15.65
N SER A 84 7.39 12.37 15.61
CA SER A 84 8.79 12.70 15.94
C SER A 84 9.48 13.53 14.85
N PHE A 85 9.11 13.34 13.59
CA PHE A 85 9.70 14.01 12.43
C PHE A 85 8.62 14.78 11.65
N PRO A 86 8.08 15.88 12.22
CA PRO A 86 6.98 16.63 11.62
C PRO A 86 7.37 17.36 10.32
N GLU A 87 8.63 17.48 9.98
CA GLU A 87 9.12 18.12 8.75
C GLU A 87 8.79 17.35 7.47
N PHE A 88 8.50 16.05 7.56
CA PHE A 88 8.12 15.23 6.41
C PHE A 88 6.61 15.26 6.19
N ASP A 89 6.18 15.74 5.03
CA ASP A 89 4.76 15.72 4.64
C ASP A 89 4.29 14.34 4.18
N TYR A 90 5.21 13.52 3.65
CA TYR A 90 4.94 12.19 3.14
C TYR A 90 6.04 11.22 3.54
N VAL A 91 5.65 9.99 3.85
CA VAL A 91 6.56 8.89 4.20
C VAL A 91 6.38 7.78 3.17
N TRP A 92 7.47 7.38 2.53
CA TRP A 92 7.52 6.15 1.74
C TRP A 92 7.92 5.00 2.66
N GLN A 93 7.09 3.96 2.73
CA GLN A 93 7.45 2.69 3.31
C GLN A 93 7.64 1.69 2.17
N LEU A 94 8.77 0.98 2.21
CA LEU A 94 9.17 -0.01 1.23
C LEU A 94 9.55 -1.30 1.97
N GLU A 95 9.24 -2.46 1.37
CA GLU A 95 9.68 -3.75 1.89
C GLU A 95 11.16 -4.01 1.55
N MET A 96 11.88 -4.67 2.45
CA MET A 96 13.35 -4.85 2.34
C MET A 96 13.77 -5.81 1.22
N ASP A 97 12.87 -6.70 0.81
CA ASP A 97 13.01 -7.62 -0.31
C ASP A 97 12.40 -7.09 -1.61
N ALA A 98 11.98 -5.81 -1.66
CA ALA A 98 11.69 -5.15 -2.93
C ALA A 98 12.98 -4.79 -3.68
N ARG A 99 12.94 -4.86 -5.02
CA ARG A 99 14.02 -4.37 -5.91
C ARG A 99 13.44 -3.51 -7.01
N TYR A 100 14.28 -2.65 -7.58
CA TYR A 100 13.90 -1.80 -8.71
C TYR A 100 14.97 -1.84 -9.79
N THR A 101 14.60 -2.10 -11.04
CA THR A 101 15.53 -2.17 -12.19
C THR A 101 15.67 -0.81 -12.89
N GLY A 102 15.69 0.27 -12.13
CA GLY A 102 15.86 1.65 -12.62
C GLY A 102 16.30 2.60 -11.51
N ASN A 103 16.07 3.90 -11.68
CA ASN A 103 16.36 4.91 -10.66
C ASN A 103 15.21 5.07 -9.67
N VAL A 104 15.43 4.69 -8.40
CA VAL A 104 14.36 4.67 -7.38
C VAL A 104 13.82 6.08 -7.11
N ALA A 105 14.70 7.07 -7.01
CA ALA A 105 14.32 8.46 -6.73
C ALA A 105 13.37 9.03 -7.81
N THR A 106 13.64 8.71 -9.08
CA THR A 106 12.82 9.08 -10.23
C THR A 106 11.47 8.36 -10.19
N MET A 107 11.45 7.05 -9.88
CA MET A 107 10.21 6.28 -9.75
C MET A 107 9.27 6.88 -8.70
N LEU A 108 9.78 7.10 -7.47
CA LEU A 108 8.99 7.65 -6.36
C LEU A 108 8.49 9.07 -6.68
N THR A 109 9.33 9.90 -7.31
CA THR A 109 8.95 11.25 -7.75
C THR A 109 7.83 11.19 -8.79
N ASN A 110 7.98 10.36 -9.82
CA ASN A 110 7.01 10.24 -10.90
C ASN A 110 5.69 9.65 -10.41
N ALA A 111 5.71 8.66 -9.52
CA ALA A 111 4.51 8.12 -8.89
C ALA A 111 3.71 9.22 -8.19
N GLY A 112 4.40 10.09 -7.44
CA GLY A 112 3.77 11.23 -6.79
C GLY A 112 3.16 12.25 -7.76
N LEU A 113 3.92 12.67 -8.77
CA LEU A 113 3.48 13.63 -9.78
C LEU A 113 2.34 13.09 -10.65
N TRP A 114 2.35 11.80 -10.96
CA TRP A 114 1.31 11.15 -11.73
C TRP A 114 0.01 11.06 -10.92
N ALA A 115 0.10 10.67 -9.64
CA ALA A 115 -1.07 10.59 -8.76
C ALA A 115 -1.74 11.95 -8.51
N GLU A 116 -0.95 13.02 -8.46
CA GLU A 116 -1.46 14.39 -8.34
C GLU A 116 -2.40 14.78 -9.50
N ARG A 117 -2.14 14.26 -10.71
CA ARG A 117 -2.95 14.52 -11.91
C ARG A 117 -4.25 13.73 -11.97
N GLN A 118 -4.43 12.72 -11.11
CA GLN A 118 -5.63 11.88 -11.14
C GLN A 118 -6.83 12.61 -10.52
N PRO A 119 -8.00 12.63 -11.18
CA PRO A 119 -9.22 13.13 -10.57
C PRO A 119 -9.77 12.16 -9.52
N ARG A 120 -10.60 12.66 -8.61
CA ARG A 120 -11.30 11.86 -7.58
C ARG A 120 -12.51 11.10 -8.14
N LYS A 121 -13.02 11.48 -9.31
CA LYS A 121 -14.22 10.87 -9.91
C LYS A 121 -13.94 9.41 -10.23
N ASN A 122 -14.75 8.49 -9.69
CA ASN A 122 -14.57 7.04 -9.83
C ASN A 122 -13.16 6.53 -9.48
N LEU A 123 -12.44 7.24 -8.61
CA LEU A 123 -11.05 6.91 -8.28
C LEU A 123 -10.95 5.59 -7.53
N TRP A 124 -11.90 5.29 -6.63
CA TRP A 124 -11.92 4.03 -5.90
C TRP A 124 -12.19 2.84 -6.82
N GLU A 125 -13.02 3.01 -7.83
CA GLU A 125 -13.29 2.00 -8.85
C GLU A 125 -12.05 1.76 -9.71
N ARG A 126 -11.37 2.82 -10.18
CA ARG A 126 -10.09 2.69 -10.88
C ARG A 126 -9.01 2.03 -10.02
N ASN A 127 -8.94 2.39 -8.74
CA ASN A 127 -7.96 1.84 -7.81
C ASN A 127 -8.19 0.36 -7.53
N ALA A 128 -9.42 -0.15 -7.69
CA ALA A 128 -9.76 -1.54 -7.43
C ALA A 128 -9.65 -2.43 -8.69
N ARG A 129 -8.80 -2.02 -9.65
CA ARG A 129 -8.51 -2.68 -10.92
C ARG A 129 -7.00 -2.65 -11.19
N TRP A 130 -6.47 -3.70 -11.79
CA TRP A 130 -5.17 -3.68 -12.43
C TRP A 130 -5.26 -2.91 -13.75
N PHE A 131 -4.24 -2.12 -14.09
CA PHE A 131 -4.13 -1.53 -15.42
C PHE A 131 -3.43 -2.51 -16.36
N VAL A 132 -4.19 -3.11 -17.28
CA VAL A 132 -3.66 -4.05 -18.27
C VAL A 132 -3.21 -3.28 -19.52
N SER A 133 -1.90 -3.11 -19.67
CA SER A 133 -1.33 -2.45 -20.85
C SER A 133 -1.65 -3.22 -22.13
N GLY A 134 -2.02 -2.52 -23.21
CA GLY A 134 -2.37 -3.12 -24.49
C GLY A 134 -3.84 -3.58 -24.61
N LEU A 135 -4.61 -3.53 -23.52
CA LEU A 135 -6.08 -3.50 -23.60
C LEU A 135 -6.60 -2.07 -23.86
N TRP A 136 -5.84 -1.08 -23.39
CA TRP A 136 -6.09 0.35 -23.52
C TRP A 136 -4.89 1.01 -24.21
N ASP A 137 -5.14 2.03 -25.01
CA ASP A 137 -4.12 2.88 -25.64
C ASP A 137 -3.28 3.58 -24.56
N ASP A 138 -3.94 4.12 -23.53
CA ASP A 138 -3.30 4.69 -22.35
C ASP A 138 -4.21 4.68 -21.11
N TYR A 139 -3.71 5.22 -20.00
CA TYR A 139 -4.49 5.30 -18.75
C TYR A 139 -5.69 6.24 -18.84
N SER A 140 -5.68 7.22 -19.74
CA SER A 140 -6.80 8.16 -19.90
C SER A 140 -8.00 7.48 -20.56
N GLU A 141 -7.76 6.59 -21.53
CA GLU A 141 -8.81 5.75 -22.13
C GLU A 141 -9.39 4.79 -21.09
N PHE A 142 -8.54 4.08 -20.33
CA PHE A 142 -8.98 3.26 -19.20
C PHE A 142 -9.84 4.04 -18.21
N SER A 143 -9.39 5.25 -17.84
CA SER A 143 -10.12 6.12 -16.92
C SER A 143 -11.48 6.56 -17.48
N ALA A 144 -11.56 6.85 -18.77
CA ALA A 144 -12.80 7.23 -19.44
C ALA A 144 -13.80 6.05 -19.49
N HIS A 145 -13.32 4.84 -19.75
CA HIS A 145 -14.14 3.63 -19.73
C HIS A 145 -14.74 3.38 -18.34
N VAL A 146 -13.94 3.50 -17.27
CA VAL A 146 -14.47 3.39 -15.90
C VAL A 146 -15.47 4.50 -15.60
N ASP A 147 -15.26 5.71 -16.12
CA ASP A 147 -16.23 6.80 -15.98
C ASP A 147 -17.57 6.53 -16.67
N GLU A 148 -17.55 5.83 -17.81
CA GLU A 148 -18.75 5.40 -18.53
C GLU A 148 -19.48 4.27 -17.80
N GLU A 149 -18.75 3.29 -17.28
CA GLU A 149 -19.28 2.16 -16.49
C GLU A 149 -20.07 2.65 -15.27
N PHE A 150 -19.62 3.74 -14.62
CA PHE A 150 -20.24 4.35 -13.44
C PHE A 150 -20.95 5.68 -13.76
N SER A 151 -21.53 5.79 -14.97
CA SER A 151 -22.29 6.97 -15.41
C SER A 151 -23.66 7.12 -14.74
N ASP A 152 -24.12 6.09 -14.03
CA ASP A 152 -25.32 6.09 -13.19
C ASP A 152 -25.09 6.66 -11.78
N ASP A 153 -23.90 7.23 -11.55
CA ASP A 153 -23.43 7.81 -10.29
C ASP A 153 -23.29 6.81 -9.13
N SER A 154 -23.21 5.51 -9.42
CA SER A 154 -23.01 4.46 -8.40
C SER A 154 -21.58 4.38 -7.81
N GLY A 155 -20.58 4.96 -8.49
CA GLY A 155 -19.18 4.96 -8.02
C GLY A 155 -18.95 5.89 -6.82
N ILE A 156 -17.89 5.66 -6.04
CA ILE A 156 -17.62 6.43 -4.82
C ILE A 156 -17.27 7.90 -5.12
N TRP A 157 -17.90 8.81 -4.38
CA TRP A 157 -17.66 10.25 -4.46
C TRP A 157 -17.63 10.90 -3.08
N GLY A 158 -16.42 11.03 -2.51
CA GLY A 158 -16.20 11.50 -1.14
C GLY A 158 -15.86 10.35 -0.18
N PRO A 159 -16.21 10.47 1.11
CA PRO A 159 -16.09 9.40 2.09
C PRO A 159 -16.85 8.13 1.69
N ALA A 160 -16.39 6.98 2.19
CA ALA A 160 -17.11 5.73 2.03
C ALA A 160 -18.58 5.84 2.51
N PRO A 161 -19.54 5.20 1.83
CA PRO A 161 -20.94 5.16 2.27
C PRO A 161 -21.04 4.62 3.70
N GLY A 162 -21.67 5.39 4.61
CA GLY A 162 -21.82 5.01 6.01
C GLY A 162 -20.59 5.23 6.89
N ALA A 163 -19.53 5.90 6.39
CA ALA A 163 -18.34 6.20 7.18
C ALA A 163 -18.63 7.00 8.46
N GLU A 164 -19.69 7.83 8.44
CA GLU A 164 -20.15 8.63 9.59
C GLU A 164 -20.61 7.80 10.78
N HIS A 165 -20.90 6.50 10.59
CA HIS A 165 -21.18 5.58 11.68
C HIS A 165 -19.94 5.19 12.48
N TYR A 166 -18.76 5.29 11.87
CA TYR A 166 -17.50 4.82 12.44
C TYR A 166 -16.58 5.95 12.86
N ILE A 167 -16.51 7.01 12.05
CA ILE A 167 -15.60 8.13 12.26
C ILE A 167 -16.27 9.44 11.86
N LYS A 168 -15.61 10.56 12.16
CA LYS A 168 -15.93 11.86 11.53
C LYS A 168 -15.01 12.05 10.32
N PRO A 169 -15.50 11.92 9.07
CA PRO A 169 -14.67 12.11 7.89
C PRO A 169 -13.99 13.48 7.90
N GLN A 170 -12.72 13.51 7.49
CA GLN A 170 -11.89 14.71 7.49
C GLN A 170 -11.50 15.15 6.08
N GLY A 171 -11.81 14.36 5.05
CA GLY A 171 -11.56 14.70 3.66
C GLY A 171 -12.38 15.90 3.19
N PRO A 172 -12.03 16.45 2.01
CA PRO A 172 -12.77 17.56 1.44
C PRO A 172 -14.21 17.16 1.14
N THR A 173 -15.15 18.08 1.37
CA THR A 173 -16.54 17.89 0.97
C THR A 173 -16.63 17.79 -0.55
N PRO A 174 -17.23 16.73 -1.11
CA PRO A 174 -17.37 16.57 -2.55
C PRO A 174 -18.18 17.72 -3.15
N PRO A 175 -17.72 18.34 -4.27
CA PRO A 175 -18.55 19.24 -5.04
C PRO A 175 -19.59 18.43 -5.84
N ASP A 176 -20.39 19.12 -6.66
CA ASP A 176 -21.23 18.44 -7.65
C ASP A 176 -20.38 17.51 -8.53
N ARG A 177 -20.87 16.29 -8.80
CA ARG A 177 -20.16 15.23 -9.52
C ARG A 177 -19.85 15.58 -10.98
N GLN A 178 -20.55 16.58 -11.55
CA GLN A 178 -20.22 17.16 -12.86
C GLN A 178 -18.83 17.82 -12.89
N HIS A 179 -18.27 18.18 -11.73
CA HIS A 179 -16.89 18.67 -11.61
C HIS A 179 -15.88 17.51 -11.70
N ALA A 180 -15.78 16.90 -12.89
CA ALA A 180 -14.94 15.72 -13.15
C ALA A 180 -13.44 15.93 -12.83
N THR A 181 -12.95 17.17 -12.79
CA THR A 181 -11.56 17.51 -12.48
C THR A 181 -11.29 17.70 -10.99
N TRP A 182 -12.24 17.43 -10.09
CA TRP A 182 -12.03 17.55 -8.65
C TRP A 182 -10.85 16.68 -8.19
N GLY A 183 -9.93 17.28 -7.43
CA GLY A 183 -8.72 16.63 -6.92
C GLY A 183 -7.54 16.60 -7.90
N VAL A 184 -7.67 17.11 -9.14
CA VAL A 184 -6.51 17.31 -10.02
C VAL A 184 -5.63 18.44 -9.46
N GLY A 185 -4.32 18.21 -9.33
CA GLY A 185 -3.39 19.14 -8.67
C GLY A 185 -3.31 18.96 -7.15
N GLU A 186 -4.11 18.06 -6.58
CA GLU A 186 -4.04 17.68 -5.17
C GLU A 186 -3.15 16.44 -5.01
N ALA A 187 -2.10 16.54 -4.21
CA ALA A 187 -1.26 15.38 -3.88
C ALA A 187 -2.06 14.36 -3.05
N ALA A 188 -2.01 13.09 -3.45
CA ALA A 188 -2.71 12.02 -2.75
C ALA A 188 -2.16 11.75 -1.35
N ASP A 189 -3.05 11.53 -0.38
CA ASP A 189 -2.72 11.13 0.99
C ASP A 189 -2.15 9.71 1.07
N LEU A 190 -2.55 8.84 0.14
CA LEU A 190 -2.06 7.47 0.04
C LEU A 190 -1.71 7.13 -1.41
N LEU A 191 -0.52 6.57 -1.62
CA LEU A 191 -0.18 5.82 -2.82
C LEU A 191 0.06 4.36 -2.48
N THR A 192 -0.47 3.45 -3.30
CA THR A 192 -0.17 2.01 -3.24
C THR A 192 0.42 1.54 -4.58
N PHE A 193 1.12 0.41 -4.57
CA PHE A 193 1.62 -0.27 -5.78
C PHE A 193 0.84 -1.54 -6.14
N ALA A 194 -0.25 -1.82 -5.42
CA ALA A 194 -1.26 -2.79 -5.78
C ALA A 194 -2.65 -2.14 -5.73
N PRO A 195 -3.64 -2.70 -6.46
CA PRO A 195 -5.02 -2.24 -6.40
C PRO A 195 -5.56 -2.19 -4.96
N MET A 196 -6.33 -1.15 -4.65
CA MET A 196 -7.06 -1.03 -3.39
C MET A 196 -8.44 -1.67 -3.52
N ILE A 197 -8.54 -2.93 -3.13
CA ILE A 197 -9.72 -3.76 -3.33
C ILE A 197 -10.68 -3.72 -2.13
N ASP A 198 -11.97 -3.98 -2.37
CA ASP A 198 -12.95 -4.30 -1.32
C ASP A 198 -12.68 -5.70 -0.77
N THR A 199 -12.51 -5.84 0.54
CA THR A 199 -12.21 -7.15 1.16
C THR A 199 -13.46 -7.99 1.39
N ILE A 200 -14.65 -7.40 1.43
CA ILE A 200 -15.88 -8.10 1.78
C ILE A 200 -16.25 -9.07 0.65
N GLY A 201 -16.38 -10.37 0.99
CA GLY A 201 -16.63 -11.44 0.03
C GLY A 201 -15.42 -11.81 -0.82
N SER A 202 -14.20 -11.54 -0.35
CA SER A 202 -12.96 -11.85 -1.07
C SER A 202 -12.39 -13.23 -0.74
N ASN A 203 -12.82 -13.84 0.38
CA ASN A 203 -12.23 -15.03 1.00
C ASN A 203 -10.76 -14.88 1.43
N TRP A 204 -10.25 -13.65 1.45
CA TRP A 204 -8.92 -13.37 1.97
C TRP A 204 -8.81 -13.78 3.44
N THR A 205 -7.67 -14.34 3.84
CA THR A 205 -7.43 -14.81 5.21
C THR A 205 -7.68 -13.76 6.30
N TYR A 206 -7.47 -12.48 5.99
CA TYR A 206 -7.72 -11.38 6.93
C TYR A 206 -9.02 -10.62 6.65
N GLU A 207 -9.92 -11.17 5.83
CA GLU A 207 -11.20 -10.52 5.49
C GLU A 207 -11.96 -10.10 6.75
N HIS A 208 -12.00 -10.95 7.77
CA HIS A 208 -12.76 -10.73 9.01
C HIS A 208 -11.93 -10.11 10.14
N THR A 209 -10.68 -9.73 9.90
CA THR A 209 -9.80 -9.08 10.88
C THR A 209 -10.17 -7.61 11.05
N VAL A 210 -11.26 -7.37 11.79
CA VAL A 210 -11.81 -6.05 12.11
C VAL A 210 -12.05 -5.97 13.61
N HIS A 211 -11.40 -5.02 14.28
CA HIS A 211 -11.42 -4.91 15.74
C HIS A 211 -11.79 -3.49 16.18
N GLY A 212 -12.56 -3.37 17.27
CA GLY A 212 -12.91 -2.09 17.89
C GLY A 212 -13.94 -1.23 17.15
N PHE A 213 -14.44 -1.65 15.98
CA PHE A 213 -15.55 -1.02 15.26
C PHE A 213 -16.91 -1.55 15.73
N GLN A 214 -17.94 -0.70 15.69
CA GLN A 214 -19.32 -1.06 16.09
C GLN A 214 -20.35 -0.47 15.11
N PRO A 215 -21.08 -1.31 14.33
CA PRO A 215 -20.85 -2.75 14.15
C PRO A 215 -19.52 -3.02 13.43
N GLY A 216 -18.83 -4.12 13.73
CA GLY A 216 -17.64 -4.51 12.95
C GLY A 216 -18.03 -5.07 11.57
N ASP A 217 -19.12 -5.83 11.55
CA ASP A 217 -19.68 -6.39 10.33
C ASP A 217 -20.15 -5.29 9.38
N GLY A 218 -19.73 -5.37 8.12
CA GLY A 218 -20.07 -4.39 7.11
C GLY A 218 -19.29 -3.07 7.19
N LEU A 219 -18.22 -2.97 7.99
CA LEU A 219 -17.29 -1.85 7.92
C LEU A 219 -16.81 -1.65 6.47
N PRO A 220 -17.09 -0.50 5.82
CA PRO A 220 -16.53 -0.18 4.51
C PRO A 220 -15.02 -0.09 4.62
N ARG A 221 -14.31 -1.00 3.95
CA ARG A 221 -12.85 -1.11 4.07
C ARG A 221 -12.22 -1.47 2.74
N ARG A 222 -10.97 -1.09 2.60
CA ARG A 222 -10.14 -1.36 1.42
C ARG A 222 -8.82 -1.96 1.88
N MET A 223 -8.20 -2.76 1.03
CA MET A 223 -6.85 -3.26 1.25
C MET A 223 -6.03 -3.18 -0.02
N GLY A 224 -4.71 -2.98 0.14
CA GLY A 224 -3.73 -3.01 -0.93
C GLY A 224 -2.63 -3.99 -0.54
N ILE A 225 -2.57 -5.13 -1.24
CA ILE A 225 -1.58 -6.15 -0.90
C ILE A 225 -0.16 -5.69 -1.25
N VAL A 226 0.83 -6.22 -0.54
CA VAL A 226 2.19 -5.66 -0.51
C VAL A 226 2.11 -4.28 0.09
N SER A 227 2.32 -4.22 1.41
CA SER A 227 2.32 -2.96 2.15
C SER A 227 3.58 -2.19 1.74
N MET A 228 3.53 -1.54 0.58
CA MET A 228 4.50 -0.58 0.07
C MET A 228 3.72 0.65 -0.34
N THR A 229 3.88 1.72 0.43
CA THR A 229 3.03 2.91 0.30
C THR A 229 3.79 4.22 0.36
N ARG A 230 3.19 5.27 -0.20
CA ARG A 230 3.45 6.66 0.22
C ARG A 230 2.27 7.13 1.05
N THR A 231 2.48 7.35 2.34
CA THR A 231 1.42 7.81 3.24
C THR A 231 1.70 9.25 3.69
N SER A 232 0.70 10.13 3.67
CA SER A 232 0.84 11.49 4.18
C SER A 232 0.95 11.48 5.71
N ARG A 233 1.71 12.44 6.25
CA ARG A 233 1.77 12.70 7.70
C ARG A 233 0.37 12.94 8.27
N ARG A 234 -0.50 13.60 7.52
CA ARG A 234 -1.90 13.81 7.88
C ARG A 234 -2.62 12.49 8.09
N LEU A 235 -2.56 11.59 7.11
CA LEU A 235 -3.20 10.28 7.19
C LEU A 235 -2.63 9.47 8.36
N LEU A 236 -1.30 9.33 8.48
CA LEU A 236 -0.67 8.63 9.62
C LEU A 236 -1.16 9.15 10.98
N ARG A 237 -1.29 10.47 11.14
CA ARG A 237 -1.76 11.07 12.39
C ARG A 237 -3.25 10.87 12.64
N LEU A 238 -4.09 10.88 11.59
CA LEU A 238 -5.52 10.53 11.70
C LEU A 238 -5.68 9.10 12.19
N ILE A 239 -4.97 8.16 11.55
CA ILE A 239 -4.96 6.75 11.96
C ILE A 239 -4.55 6.62 13.42
N SER A 240 -3.39 7.19 13.77
CA SER A 240 -2.86 7.13 15.14
C SER A 240 -3.80 7.75 16.18
N ALA A 241 -4.48 8.86 15.85
CA ALA A 241 -5.44 9.48 16.75
C ALA A 241 -6.66 8.57 17.00
N GLU A 242 -7.23 8.00 15.93
CA GLU A 242 -8.38 7.10 16.03
C GLU A 242 -8.02 5.80 16.76
N GLN A 243 -6.88 5.19 16.40
CA GLN A 243 -6.37 3.97 17.06
C GLN A 243 -6.16 4.20 18.56
N ARG A 244 -5.53 5.31 18.97
CA ARG A 244 -5.35 5.63 20.40
C ARG A 244 -6.66 5.93 21.13
N ALA A 245 -7.59 6.61 20.45
CA ALA A 245 -8.86 6.99 21.03
C ALA A 245 -9.80 5.80 21.21
N THR A 246 -9.82 4.85 20.30
CA THR A 246 -10.85 3.80 20.23
C THR A 246 -10.30 2.39 20.44
N GLY A 247 -9.03 2.14 20.09
CA GLY A 247 -8.49 0.79 19.97
C GLY A 247 -8.91 0.08 18.68
N ALA A 248 -9.55 0.78 17.72
CA ALA A 248 -10.05 0.18 16.50
C ALA A 248 -8.94 -0.06 15.47
N TRP A 249 -8.95 -1.22 14.82
CA TRP A 249 -7.96 -1.58 13.80
C TRP A 249 -8.42 -2.64 12.81
N VAL A 250 -7.68 -2.70 11.72
CA VAL A 250 -7.67 -3.72 10.68
C VAL A 250 -6.22 -4.14 10.43
N VAL A 251 -5.99 -5.25 9.74
CA VAL A 251 -4.64 -5.73 9.39
C VAL A 251 -3.80 -4.66 8.65
N SER A 252 -2.47 -4.76 8.68
CA SER A 252 -1.57 -3.72 8.15
C SER A 252 -1.89 -3.33 6.71
N GLU A 253 -2.10 -4.30 5.83
CA GLU A 253 -2.36 -4.12 4.39
C GLU A 253 -3.74 -3.51 4.09
N SER A 254 -4.58 -3.34 5.12
CA SER A 254 -5.85 -2.64 5.03
C SER A 254 -5.84 -1.27 5.70
N THR A 255 -4.81 -0.96 6.50
CA THR A 255 -4.86 0.14 7.46
C THR A 255 -4.93 1.51 6.78
N PRO A 256 -3.92 1.97 6.01
CA PRO A 256 -4.00 3.28 5.38
C PRO A 256 -5.08 3.36 4.29
N GLU A 257 -5.38 2.25 3.60
CA GLU A 257 -6.39 2.15 2.56
C GLU A 257 -7.78 2.40 3.15
N THR A 258 -8.13 1.68 4.22
CA THR A 258 -9.42 1.80 4.91
C THR A 258 -9.60 3.18 5.50
N TRP A 259 -8.59 3.74 6.15
CA TRP A 259 -8.71 5.07 6.73
C TRP A 259 -8.77 6.19 5.69
N SER A 260 -8.08 6.04 4.56
CA SER A 260 -8.25 6.94 3.42
C SER A 260 -9.67 6.90 2.87
N PHE A 261 -10.22 5.68 2.74
CA PHE A 261 -11.57 5.44 2.24
C PHE A 261 -12.64 6.05 3.15
N LEU A 262 -12.57 5.76 4.44
CA LEU A 262 -13.53 6.26 5.43
C LEU A 262 -13.45 7.79 5.57
N HIS A 263 -12.26 8.39 5.51
CA HIS A 263 -12.15 9.84 5.60
C HIS A 263 -12.49 10.57 4.28
N GLY A 264 -12.60 9.87 3.13
CA GLY A 264 -12.75 10.51 1.82
C GLY A 264 -11.48 11.22 1.34
N LEU A 265 -10.31 10.75 1.78
CA LEU A 265 -9.01 11.28 1.35
C LEU A 265 -8.65 10.76 -0.04
N LYS A 266 -7.75 11.46 -0.74
CA LYS A 266 -7.32 11.04 -2.07
C LYS A 266 -6.32 9.91 -1.89
N ALA A 267 -6.72 8.69 -2.23
CA ALA A 267 -5.85 7.53 -2.31
C ALA A 267 -5.73 7.11 -3.78
N VAL A 268 -4.54 6.75 -4.24
CA VAL A 268 -4.28 6.40 -5.64
C VAL A 268 -3.43 5.14 -5.70
N TYR A 269 -3.95 4.10 -6.36
CA TYR A 269 -3.12 3.01 -6.84
C TYR A 269 -2.31 3.52 -8.03
N VAL A 270 -0.98 3.40 -7.96
CA VAL A 270 -0.07 3.81 -9.05
C VAL A 270 0.25 2.58 -9.90
N PRO A 271 -0.23 2.52 -11.16
CA PRO A 271 0.16 1.47 -12.08
C PRO A 271 1.66 1.51 -12.33
N HIS A 272 2.29 0.34 -12.30
CA HIS A 272 3.68 0.14 -12.64
C HIS A 272 3.80 -1.14 -13.47
N LEU A 273 4.91 -1.26 -14.19
CA LEU A 273 5.17 -2.44 -15.00
C LEU A 273 5.67 -3.57 -14.11
N PHE A 274 5.01 -4.71 -14.21
CA PHE A 274 5.49 -5.99 -13.72
C PHE A 274 5.18 -7.05 -14.79
N ALA A 275 6.06 -8.04 -14.90
CA ALA A 275 5.99 -9.07 -15.92
C ALA A 275 5.34 -10.35 -15.37
N PHE A 276 4.79 -11.15 -16.27
CA PHE A 276 4.45 -12.55 -16.01
C PHE A 276 5.33 -13.44 -16.88
N ASN A 277 5.85 -14.51 -16.31
CA ASN A 277 6.64 -15.51 -17.01
C ASN A 277 5.86 -16.84 -17.05
N PHE A 278 4.81 -16.88 -17.87
CA PHE A 278 3.92 -18.04 -17.95
C PHE A 278 4.62 -19.26 -18.57
N GLU A 279 4.50 -20.42 -17.92
CA GLU A 279 5.08 -21.67 -18.44
C GLU A 279 4.41 -22.16 -19.73
N ASP A 280 3.11 -21.85 -19.89
CA ASP A 280 2.27 -22.33 -21.00
C ASP A 280 2.31 -21.41 -22.26
N GLY A 281 3.17 -20.38 -22.26
CA GLY A 281 3.32 -19.41 -23.35
C GLY A 281 2.61 -18.07 -23.12
N ASP A 282 2.73 -17.17 -24.10
CA ASP A 282 2.19 -15.81 -24.00
C ASP A 282 0.66 -15.80 -23.88
N MET A 283 0.16 -14.97 -22.96
CA MET A 283 -1.27 -14.74 -22.75
C MET A 283 -1.71 -13.47 -23.49
N SER A 284 -2.86 -13.51 -24.17
CA SER A 284 -3.42 -12.29 -24.74
C SER A 284 -3.85 -11.30 -23.65
N THR A 285 -3.91 -10.00 -23.98
CA THR A 285 -4.34 -8.96 -23.02
C THR A 285 -5.75 -9.20 -22.49
N VAL A 286 -6.65 -9.74 -23.31
CA VAL A 286 -8.02 -10.11 -22.92
C VAL A 286 -8.04 -11.29 -21.95
N GLU A 287 -7.20 -12.32 -22.17
CA GLU A 287 -7.09 -13.44 -21.24
C GLU A 287 -6.48 -13.00 -19.91
N LEU A 288 -5.49 -12.10 -19.94
CA LEU A 288 -4.88 -11.53 -18.74
C LEU A 288 -5.90 -10.68 -17.95
N ASP A 289 -6.67 -9.84 -18.63
CA ASP A 289 -7.74 -9.04 -18.01
C ASP A 289 -8.76 -9.95 -17.31
N ASN A 290 -9.25 -10.99 -17.99
CA ASN A 290 -10.15 -11.99 -17.41
C ASN A 290 -9.53 -12.80 -16.25
N MET A 291 -8.21 -12.92 -16.20
CA MET A 291 -7.50 -13.56 -15.09
C MET A 291 -7.51 -12.66 -13.86
N VAL A 292 -7.15 -11.39 -14.02
CA VAL A 292 -6.93 -10.46 -12.90
C VAL A 292 -8.18 -9.70 -12.45
N HIS A 293 -9.25 -9.71 -13.25
CA HIS A 293 -10.52 -9.03 -12.98
C HIS A 293 -11.71 -10.01 -12.92
N ARG A 294 -12.01 -10.51 -11.72
CA ARG A 294 -13.11 -11.47 -11.47
C ARG A 294 -14.06 -11.07 -10.35
N GLY A 295 -13.86 -9.90 -9.78
CA GLY A 295 -14.68 -9.34 -8.72
C GLY A 295 -15.94 -8.63 -9.23
N PRO A 296 -16.72 -8.04 -8.31
CA PRO A 296 -17.83 -7.16 -8.67
C PRO A 296 -17.32 -5.86 -9.33
N ALA A 297 -18.19 -5.15 -10.06
CA ALA A 297 -17.84 -3.94 -10.79
C ALA A 297 -17.10 -2.87 -9.94
N HIS A 298 -17.50 -2.67 -8.68
CA HIS A 298 -16.86 -1.70 -7.78
C HIS A 298 -15.49 -2.15 -7.24
N SER A 299 -15.08 -3.39 -7.53
CA SER A 299 -13.82 -3.97 -7.10
C SER A 299 -13.40 -5.18 -7.92
N LEU A 300 -13.18 -4.99 -9.23
CA LEU A 300 -12.90 -6.09 -10.16
C LEU A 300 -11.66 -6.91 -9.81
N ALA A 301 -10.63 -6.29 -9.22
CA ALA A 301 -9.45 -6.99 -8.74
C ALA A 301 -9.69 -7.75 -7.41
N SER A 302 -10.93 -7.80 -6.87
CA SER A 302 -11.29 -8.57 -5.66
C SER A 302 -12.14 -9.82 -5.94
N GLY A 303 -12.61 -10.47 -4.89
CA GLY A 303 -13.56 -11.58 -4.94
C GLY A 303 -12.84 -12.93 -4.94
N GLU A 304 -13.57 -13.97 -4.55
CA GLU A 304 -13.08 -15.32 -4.28
C GLU A 304 -12.21 -15.93 -5.40
N LYS A 305 -12.33 -15.41 -6.63
CA LYS A 305 -11.70 -15.94 -7.84
C LYS A 305 -10.58 -15.08 -8.43
N THR A 306 -10.35 -13.86 -7.94
CA THR A 306 -9.27 -12.99 -8.48
C THR A 306 -7.87 -13.52 -8.20
N GLY A 307 -7.77 -14.40 -7.20
CA GLY A 307 -6.72 -15.41 -7.13
C GLY A 307 -5.32 -14.88 -6.82
N PHE A 308 -5.16 -13.59 -6.54
CA PHE A 308 -3.91 -12.96 -6.11
C PHE A 308 -3.83 -12.78 -4.58
N LEU A 309 -4.83 -13.25 -3.83
CA LEU A 309 -4.89 -13.23 -2.37
C LEU A 309 -4.70 -14.66 -1.82
N TRP A 310 -4.16 -14.76 -0.61
CA TRP A 310 -4.20 -16.01 0.13
C TRP A 310 -5.59 -16.22 0.73
N CYS A 311 -6.25 -17.31 0.36
CA CYS A 311 -7.57 -17.66 0.83
C CYS A 311 -7.54 -18.83 1.83
N GLU A 312 -8.31 -18.71 2.91
CA GLU A 312 -8.42 -19.74 3.96
C GLU A 312 -9.17 -21.00 3.49
N ASN A 313 -9.35 -21.96 4.41
CA ASN A 313 -10.17 -23.17 4.21
C ASN A 313 -9.69 -24.10 3.08
N GLY A 314 -8.37 -24.13 2.85
CA GLY A 314 -7.75 -25.04 1.88
C GLY A 314 -7.79 -24.56 0.43
N MET A 315 -8.23 -23.32 0.16
CA MET A 315 -8.20 -22.75 -1.18
C MET A 315 -6.79 -22.29 -1.60
N GLY A 316 -5.96 -21.83 -0.66
CA GLY A 316 -4.60 -21.36 -0.97
C GLY A 316 -4.64 -20.16 -1.91
N ILE A 317 -3.93 -20.24 -3.03
CA ILE A 317 -3.96 -19.24 -4.11
C ILE A 317 -4.88 -19.75 -5.22
N PRO A 318 -6.07 -19.16 -5.42
CA PRO A 318 -7.02 -19.63 -6.44
C PRO A 318 -6.52 -19.55 -7.88
N GLU A 319 -5.61 -18.61 -8.18
CA GLU A 319 -4.99 -18.45 -9.50
C GLU A 319 -3.46 -18.59 -9.39
N GLY A 320 -2.99 -19.83 -9.49
CA GLY A 320 -1.58 -20.17 -9.30
C GLY A 320 -0.62 -19.47 -10.28
N ARG A 321 -1.11 -18.98 -11.42
CA ARG A 321 -0.29 -18.23 -12.39
C ARG A 321 0.27 -16.93 -11.82
N TRP A 322 -0.28 -16.38 -10.73
CA TRP A 322 0.34 -15.27 -10.00
C TRP A 322 1.74 -15.57 -9.45
N LEU A 323 2.09 -16.85 -9.27
CA LEU A 323 3.45 -17.27 -8.89
C LEU A 323 4.49 -17.03 -10.00
N SER A 324 4.06 -16.69 -11.22
CA SER A 324 4.93 -16.27 -12.31
C SER A 324 5.08 -14.74 -12.43
N ALA A 325 4.42 -13.98 -11.56
CA ALA A 325 4.49 -12.52 -11.59
C ALA A 325 5.82 -12.02 -11.02
N SER A 326 6.34 -10.94 -11.57
CA SER A 326 7.52 -10.23 -11.05
C SER A 326 7.18 -9.29 -9.89
N TYR A 327 5.90 -9.11 -9.57
CA TYR A 327 5.40 -8.35 -8.43
C TYR A 327 4.23 -9.10 -7.79
N PHE A 328 4.47 -9.69 -6.63
CA PHE A 328 3.49 -10.46 -5.86
C PHE A 328 3.87 -10.49 -4.38
N TYR A 329 2.95 -10.80 -3.47
CA TYR A 329 3.18 -10.63 -2.03
C TYR A 329 4.00 -11.73 -1.37
N TRP A 330 4.00 -12.95 -1.91
CA TRP A 330 4.54 -14.12 -1.22
C TRP A 330 5.80 -14.69 -1.86
N ALA A 331 5.69 -15.02 -3.14
CA ALA A 331 6.71 -15.64 -4.00
C ALA A 331 6.54 -15.08 -5.42
N GLY A 332 7.34 -15.48 -6.40
CA GLY A 332 7.19 -14.97 -7.76
C GLY A 332 8.42 -15.17 -8.62
N ASP A 333 8.36 -14.65 -9.83
CA ASP A 333 9.50 -14.63 -10.78
C ASP A 333 10.42 -13.41 -10.57
N ALA A 334 10.09 -12.56 -9.60
CA ALA A 334 10.87 -11.37 -9.26
C ALA A 334 12.37 -11.64 -9.04
N PRO A 335 12.79 -12.73 -8.35
CA PRO A 335 14.20 -13.05 -8.19
C PRO A 335 14.92 -13.33 -9.52
N ASN A 336 14.30 -14.09 -10.43
CA ASN A 336 14.89 -14.42 -11.73
C ASN A 336 15.09 -13.15 -12.57
N VAL A 337 14.05 -12.32 -12.66
CA VAL A 337 14.14 -11.01 -13.36
C VAL A 337 15.24 -10.13 -12.75
N TRP A 338 15.36 -10.11 -11.42
CA TRP A 338 16.41 -9.35 -10.74
C TRP A 338 17.81 -9.87 -11.06
N TRP A 339 18.02 -11.18 -11.02
CA TRP A 339 19.34 -11.76 -11.29
C TRP A 339 19.77 -11.59 -12.73
N ASP A 340 18.86 -11.78 -13.68
CA ASP A 340 19.10 -11.51 -15.10
C ASP A 340 19.50 -10.05 -15.32
N TYR A 341 18.78 -9.11 -14.70
CA TYR A 341 19.13 -7.70 -14.72
C TYR A 341 20.54 -7.45 -14.17
N THR A 342 20.88 -8.01 -13.01
CA THR A 342 22.22 -7.84 -12.43
C THR A 342 23.34 -8.52 -13.23
N ASN A 343 23.00 -9.51 -14.06
CA ASN A 343 23.91 -10.18 -14.98
C ASN A 343 24.06 -9.46 -16.33
N GLY A 344 23.41 -8.30 -16.50
CA GLY A 344 23.57 -7.44 -17.68
C GLY A 344 22.43 -7.54 -18.70
N THR A 345 21.37 -8.29 -18.42
CA THR A 345 20.15 -8.28 -19.25
C THR A 345 19.48 -6.91 -19.14
N CYS A 346 19.32 -6.23 -20.27
CA CYS A 346 18.55 -4.99 -20.32
C CYS A 346 17.07 -5.30 -20.11
N THR A 347 16.43 -4.58 -19.21
CA THR A 347 14.99 -4.69 -18.94
C THR A 347 14.39 -3.30 -18.75
N TYR A 348 13.07 -3.20 -18.82
CA TYR A 348 12.36 -1.98 -18.45
C TYR A 348 12.57 -1.66 -16.95
N PRO A 349 12.35 -0.42 -16.50
CA PRO A 349 12.27 -0.14 -15.08
C PRO A 349 11.07 -0.85 -14.46
N LEU A 350 11.32 -1.88 -13.64
CA LEU A 350 10.33 -2.75 -13.01
C LEU A 350 10.46 -2.65 -11.49
N LEU A 351 9.33 -2.60 -10.80
CA LEU A 351 9.26 -2.85 -9.35
C LEU A 351 9.10 -4.35 -9.14
N LEU A 352 10.09 -4.96 -8.49
CA LEU A 352 10.20 -6.39 -8.30
C LEU A 352 9.92 -6.75 -6.84
N HIS A 353 9.02 -7.69 -6.61
CA HIS A 353 8.70 -8.16 -5.27
C HIS A 353 8.12 -9.59 -5.30
N PRO A 354 8.55 -10.50 -4.40
CA PRO A 354 9.67 -10.37 -3.47
C PRO A 354 10.97 -10.92 -4.07
N VAL A 355 12.12 -10.30 -3.77
CA VAL A 355 13.46 -10.79 -4.12
C VAL A 355 14.17 -11.30 -2.87
N LYS A 356 13.99 -12.59 -2.61
CA LYS A 356 14.61 -13.30 -1.48
C LYS A 356 15.83 -14.08 -1.98
N GLN A 357 16.89 -14.17 -1.16
CA GLN A 357 17.96 -15.14 -1.43
C GLN A 357 17.36 -16.54 -1.20
N GLY A 358 17.42 -17.39 -2.23
CA GLY A 358 16.94 -18.76 -2.19
C GLY A 358 17.75 -19.68 -1.30
#